data_AF-A0A968J9W9-F1
#
_entry.id   AF-A0A968J9W9-F1
#
_cell.length_a   1.000
_cell.length_b   1.000
_cell.length_c   1.000
_cell.angle_alpha   90.00
_cell.angle_beta   90.00
_cell.angle_gamma   90.00
#
_symmetry.space_group_name_H-M   'P 1'
#
loop_
_entity.id
_entity.type
_entity.pdbx_description
1 polymer ?
#
loop_
_entity_poly.entity_id
_entity_poly.type
_entity_poly.pdbx_seq_one_letter_code
_entity_poly.pdbx_strand_id
1 'polypeptide(L)'
;MHTLFPKAADRTVVVCDWLVEPEEIAKPDFDPTDAVALCDLVHRPDWEASELTQHGMTSRAYQQGGVFVRVSATAFNDFVLERLA
;
A
#
# COMPACT_ATOMS: atom_id res chain seq x y z
N MET A 1 3.17 -10.84 0.17
CA MET A 1 3.59 -9.96 -0.94
C MET A 1 2.42 -9.05 -1.29
N HIS A 2 2.69 -7.76 -1.59
CA HIS A 2 1.64 -6.82 -2.00
C HIS A 2 1.78 -6.50 -3.49
N THR A 3 0.68 -6.62 -4.22
CA THR A 3 0.60 -6.19 -5.63
C THR A 3 -0.45 -5.10 -5.76
N LEU A 4 -0.05 -3.95 -6.31
CA LEU A 4 -0.91 -2.78 -6.49
C LEU A 4 -1.37 -2.70 -7.95
N PHE A 5 -2.69 -2.62 -8.15
CA PHE A 5 -3.31 -2.49 -9.47
C PHE A 5 -4.04 -1.15 -9.58
N PRO A 6 -3.58 -0.21 -10.43
CA PRO A 6 -4.28 1.06 -10.62
C PRO A 6 -5.65 0.82 -11.28
N LYS A 7 -6.68 1.49 -10.78
CA LYS A 7 -8.04 1.44 -11.35
C LYS A 7 -8.53 2.80 -11.84
N ALA A 8 -8.09 3.87 -11.19
CA ALA A 8 -8.31 5.26 -11.58
C ALA A 8 -7.19 6.13 -10.98
N ALA A 9 -7.17 7.43 -11.28
CA ALA A 9 -6.19 8.36 -10.71
C ALA A 9 -6.29 8.49 -9.18
N ASP A 10 -7.43 8.13 -8.59
CA ASP A 10 -7.75 8.21 -7.16
C ASP A 10 -8.10 6.85 -6.54
N ARG A 11 -7.89 5.74 -7.28
CA ARG A 11 -8.27 4.40 -6.80
C ARG A 11 -7.31 3.31 -7.23
N THR A 12 -6.87 2.54 -6.24
CA THR A 12 -5.95 1.41 -6.39
C THR A 12 -6.52 0.19 -5.70
N VAL A 13 -6.41 -0.98 -6.33
CA VAL A 13 -6.68 -2.27 -5.68
C VAL A 13 -5.36 -2.83 -5.18
N VAL A 14 -5.28 -3.15 -3.89
CA VAL A 14 -4.13 -3.81 -3.27
C VAL A 14 -4.50 -5.28 -3.05
N VAL A 15 -3.72 -6.19 -3.63
CA VAL A 15 -3.83 -7.63 -3.39
C VAL A 15 -2.69 -8.06 -2.46
N CYS A 16 -3.05 -8.75 -1.38
CA CYS A 16 -2.12 -9.27 -0.38
C CYS A 16 -2.05 -10.79 -0.51
N ASP A 17 -0.90 -11.32 -0.91
CA ASP A 17 -0.65 -12.76 -0.97
C ASP A 17 0.13 -13.22 0.26
N TRP A 18 -0.43 -14.16 1.02
CA TRP A 18 0.26 -14.87 2.10
C TRP A 18 0.95 -16.09 1.51
N LEU A 19 2.28 -16.07 1.49
CA LEU A 19 3.11 -17.12 0.91
C LEU A 19 3.66 -17.99 2.04
N VAL A 20 3.35 -19.28 1.99
CA VAL A 20 3.77 -20.28 2.98
C VAL A 20 4.27 -21.52 2.22
N GLU A 21 5.25 -22.21 2.79
CA GLU A 21 5.78 -23.45 2.20
C GLU A 21 4.68 -24.52 2.05
N PRO A 22 4.59 -25.23 0.90
CA PRO A 22 3.52 -26.20 0.66
C PRO A 22 3.42 -27.30 1.72
N GLU A 23 4.56 -27.75 2.25
CA GLU A 23 4.63 -28.78 3.30
C GLU A 23 4.01 -28.31 4.62
N GLU A 24 4.08 -27.01 4.92
CA GLU A 24 3.47 -26.40 6.10
C GLU A 24 1.95 -26.33 5.93
N ILE A 25 1.48 -25.88 4.77
CA ILE A 25 0.05 -25.79 4.44
C ILE A 25 -0.63 -27.17 4.48
N ALA A 26 0.11 -28.23 4.16
CA ALA A 26 -0.40 -29.60 4.17
C ALA A 26 -0.59 -30.19 5.58
N LYS A 27 -0.12 -29.52 6.64
CA LYS A 27 -0.28 -30.01 8.01
C LYS A 27 -1.75 -29.96 8.47
N PRO A 28 -2.25 -30.98 9.19
CA PRO A 28 -3.66 -31.02 9.63
C PRO A 28 -4.09 -29.86 10.53
N ASP A 29 -3.15 -29.22 11.21
CA ASP A 29 -3.33 -28.13 12.17
C ASP A 29 -2.87 -26.76 11.62
N PHE A 30 -2.56 -26.67 10.32
CA PHE A 30 -2.19 -25.40 9.71
C PHE A 30 -3.35 -24.40 9.77
N ASP A 31 -3.11 -23.26 10.44
CA ASP A 31 -4.04 -22.14 10.52
C ASP A 31 -3.25 -20.82 10.38
N PRO A 32 -3.41 -20.07 9.26
CA PRO A 32 -2.72 -18.80 9.06
C PRO A 32 -3.47 -17.59 9.65
N THR A 33 -4.60 -17.82 10.34
CA THR A 33 -5.54 -16.76 10.73
C THR A 33 -4.88 -15.69 11.61
N ASP A 34 -3.95 -16.06 12.49
CA ASP A 34 -3.25 -15.13 13.37
C ASP A 34 -2.38 -14.14 12.58
N ALA A 35 -1.59 -14.63 11.63
CA ALA A 35 -0.74 -13.83 10.76
C ALA A 35 -1.57 -12.94 9.82
N VAL A 36 -2.67 -13.48 9.27
CA VAL A 36 -3.60 -12.71 8.44
C VAL A 36 -4.25 -11.59 9.25
N ALA A 37 -4.72 -11.88 10.46
CA ALA A 37 -5.36 -10.91 11.34
C ALA A 37 -4.38 -9.81 11.78
N LEU A 38 -3.14 -10.17 12.10
CA LEU A 38 -2.10 -9.20 12.42
C LEU A 38 -1.82 -8.28 11.23
N CYS A 39 -1.69 -8.84 10.02
CA CYS A 39 -1.50 -8.05 8.81
C CYS A 39 -2.67 -7.10 8.55
N ASP A 40 -3.93 -7.55 8.68
CA ASP A 40 -5.10 -6.66 8.51
C ASP A 40 -5.09 -5.52 9.52
N LEU A 41 -4.79 -5.83 10.80
CA LEU A 41 -4.72 -4.84 11.87
C LEU A 41 -3.70 -3.73 11.58
N VAL A 42 -2.52 -4.07 11.04
CA VAL A 42 -1.47 -3.08 10.78
C VAL A 42 -1.62 -2.37 9.45
N HIS A 43 -2.18 -3.01 8.42
CA HIS A 43 -2.33 -2.38 7.10
C HIS A 43 -3.56 -1.48 7.00
N ARG A 44 -4.63 -1.76 7.76
CA ARG A 44 -5.86 -0.96 7.71
C ARG A 44 -5.63 0.52 7.99
N PRO A 45 -4.89 0.91 9.05
CA PRO A 45 -4.53 2.30 9.27
C PRO A 45 -3.72 2.93 8.13
N ASP A 46 -2.83 2.18 7.48
CA ASP A 46 -2.04 2.69 6.35
C ASP A 46 -2.91 2.98 5.11
N TRP A 47 -3.92 2.13 4.85
CA TRP A 47 -4.89 2.37 3.78
C TRP A 47 -5.74 3.61 4.08
N GLU A 48 -6.26 3.74 5.31
CA GLU A 48 -7.02 4.91 5.75
C GLU A 48 -6.19 6.20 5.64
N ALA A 49 -4.92 6.16 6.04
CA ALA A 49 -4.01 7.31 5.92
C ALA A 49 -3.77 7.70 4.45
N SER A 50 -3.69 6.72 3.54
CA SER A 50 -3.55 6.96 2.10
C SER A 50 -4.80 7.61 1.52
N GLU A 51 -6.00 7.17 1.91
CA GLU A 51 -7.28 7.75 1.50
C GLU A 51 -7.44 9.19 2.01
N LEU A 52 -7.10 9.44 3.29
CA LEU A 52 -7.12 10.78 3.88
C LEU A 52 -6.11 11.71 3.21
N THR A 53 -4.92 11.20 2.90
CA THR A 53 -3.90 11.95 2.15
C THR A 53 -4.42 12.32 0.77
N GLN A 54 -4.96 11.35 0.02
CA GLN A 54 -5.56 11.59 -1.30
C GLN A 54 -6.66 12.66 -1.22
N HIS A 55 -7.55 12.58 -0.23
CA HIS A 55 -8.59 13.58 -0.01
C HIS A 55 -8.00 14.97 0.23
N GLY A 56 -7.02 15.09 1.13
CA GLY A 56 -6.33 16.35 1.44
C GLY A 56 -5.64 16.97 0.22
N MET A 57 -5.04 16.15 -0.64
CA MET A 57 -4.35 16.58 -1.85
C MET A 57 -5.29 17.19 -2.90
N THR A 58 -6.60 16.93 -2.84
CA THR A 58 -7.58 17.57 -3.72
C THR A 58 -7.88 19.03 -3.37
N SER A 59 -7.47 19.49 -2.17
CA SER A 59 -7.70 20.85 -1.71
C SER A 59 -6.88 21.87 -2.51
N ARG A 60 -7.49 23.01 -2.85
CA ARG A 60 -6.79 24.16 -3.44
C ARG A 60 -5.64 24.67 -2.56
N ALA A 61 -5.76 24.54 -1.24
CA ALA A 61 -4.71 24.94 -0.31
C ALA A 61 -3.45 24.05 -0.46
N TYR A 62 -3.60 22.83 -0.97
CA TYR A 62 -2.51 21.89 -1.21
C TYR A 62 -1.82 22.10 -2.57
N GLN A 63 -2.18 23.12 -3.37
CA GLN A 63 -1.65 23.30 -4.73
C GLN A 63 -0.11 23.36 -4.80
N GLN A 64 0.57 23.80 -3.73
CA GLN A 64 2.03 23.83 -3.60
C GLN A 64 2.56 22.81 -2.56
N GLY A 65 1.75 21.80 -2.26
CA GLY A 65 2.11 20.70 -1.36
C GLY A 65 3.18 19.78 -1.96
N GLY A 66 3.80 18.97 -1.12
CA GLY A 66 4.85 18.05 -1.54
C GLY A 66 5.17 17.01 -0.47
N VAL A 67 6.27 16.30 -0.68
CA VAL A 67 6.71 15.22 0.22
C VAL A 67 7.39 15.80 1.46
N PHE A 68 6.82 15.53 2.64
CA PHE A 68 7.40 15.98 3.91
C PHE A 68 8.61 15.13 4.36
N VAL A 69 8.56 13.80 4.14
CA VAL A 69 9.63 12.86 4.54
C VAL A 69 10.42 12.40 3.31
N ARG A 70 11.70 12.80 3.25
CA ARG A 70 12.51 12.78 2.01
C ARG A 70 13.30 11.51 1.72
N VAL A 71 13.18 10.44 2.50
CA VAL A 71 14.13 9.32 2.36
C VAL A 71 13.66 8.30 1.31
N SER A 72 12.40 7.87 1.36
CA SER A 72 11.87 6.85 0.44
C SER A 72 10.86 7.40 -0.57
N ALA A 73 10.00 8.32 -0.15
CA ALA A 73 8.91 8.81 -0.99
C ALA A 73 9.39 9.66 -2.18
N THR A 74 10.43 10.47 -2.00
CA THR A 74 11.04 11.27 -3.08
C THR A 74 11.72 10.40 -4.13
N ALA A 75 12.45 9.34 -3.74
CA ALA A 75 13.09 8.44 -4.70
C ALA A 75 12.08 7.74 -5.62
N PHE A 76 10.93 7.32 -5.07
CA PHE A 76 9.86 6.75 -5.89
C PHE A 76 9.20 7.79 -6.79
N ASN A 77 8.95 9.00 -6.28
CA ASN A 77 8.41 10.09 -7.08
C ASN A 77 9.32 10.42 -8.28
N ASP A 78 10.63 10.53 -8.05
CA ASP A 78 11.60 10.81 -9.11
C ASP A 78 11.60 9.70 -10.18
N PHE A 79 11.60 8.43 -9.76
CA PHE A 79 11.48 7.27 -10.66
C PHE A 79 10.21 7.31 -11.53
N VAL A 80 9.08 7.76 -10.98
CA VAL A 80 7.82 7.91 -11.72
C VAL A 80 7.92 9.07 -12.72
N LEU A 81 8.43 10.23 -12.28
CA LEU A 81 8.58 11.41 -13.15
C LEU A 81 9.49 11.14 -14.33
N GLU A 82 10.60 10.42 -14.13
CA GLU A 82 11.51 10.00 -15.19
C GLU A 82 10.85 9.13 -16.27
N ARG A 83 9.78 8.40 -15.94
CA ARG A 83 9.03 7.53 -16.87
C ARG A 83 7.89 8.24 -17.59
N LEU A 84 7.53 9.44 -17.13
CA LEU A 84 6.51 10.28 -17.75
C LEU A 84 7.12 11.32 -18.70
N ALA A 85 8.45 11.50 -18.68
CA ALA A 85 9.22 12.33 -19.60
C ALA A 85 9.51 11.62 -20.93
#